data_AF-A0A1I3FC70-F1
#
_entry.id   AF-A0A1I3FC70-F1
#
_cell.length_a   1.000
_cell.length_b   1.000
_cell.length_c   1.000
_cell.angle_alpha   90.00
_cell.angle_beta   90.00
_cell.angle_gamma   90.00
#
_symmetry.space_group_name_H-M   'P 1'
#
loop_
_entity.id
_entity.type
_entity.pdbx_description
1 polymer ?
#
loop_
_entity_poly.entity_id
_entity_poly.type
_entity_poly.pdbx_seq_one_letter_code
_entity_poly.pdbx_strand_id
1 'polypeptide(L)' 'MKGGYTLNSITQLLDLEDNEVIISDISIQGNTKTLTIETVPSAHFCPSCGYKMHSRGVKNRTINHPILQDNFSLVL' A
#
# COMPACT_ATOMS: atom_id res chain seq x y z
N MET A 1 20.20 -25.25 0.61
CA MET A 1 20.86 -23.92 0.57
C MET A 1 19.78 -22.89 0.85
N LYS A 2 19.81 -22.23 2.02
CA LYS A 2 18.81 -21.24 2.45
C LYS A 2 19.22 -19.87 1.90
N GLY A 3 18.64 -19.46 0.77
CA GLY A 3 18.78 -18.12 0.20
C GLY A 3 17.81 -17.17 0.88
N GLY A 4 18.35 -16.07 1.41
CA GLY A 4 17.70 -15.18 2.38
C GLY A 4 16.49 -14.40 1.86
N TYR A 5 15.53 -14.25 2.76
CA TYR A 5 14.43 -13.29 2.62
C TYR A 5 14.92 -11.93 3.12
N THR A 6 15.20 -11.00 2.21
CA THR A 6 15.21 -9.57 2.53
C THR A 6 13.96 -8.96 1.94
N LEU A 7 12.84 -9.08 2.65
CA LEU A 7 11.57 -8.44 2.30
C LEU A 7 11.00 -7.82 3.57
N ASN A 8 11.45 -6.60 3.89
CA ASN A 8 10.81 -5.72 4.88
C ASN A 8 10.22 -4.51 4.13
N SER A 9 9.52 -4.75 3.03
CA SER A 9 8.80 -3.68 2.34
C SER A 9 7.50 -3.43 3.07
N ILE A 10 7.24 -2.17 3.43
CA ILE A 10 6.03 -1.73 4.15
C ILE A 10 4.73 -2.24 3.50
N THR A 11 4.76 -2.54 2.20
CA THR A 11 3.67 -3.13 1.42
C THR A 11 3.18 -4.49 1.95
N GLN A 12 4.08 -5.33 2.47
CA GLN A 12 3.72 -6.61 3.09
C GLN A 12 3.11 -6.43 4.49
N LEU A 13 3.63 -5.47 5.26
CA LEU A 13 3.08 -5.11 6.58
C LEU A 13 1.67 -4.51 6.45
N LEU A 14 1.41 -3.79 5.36
CA LEU A 14 0.15 -3.11 5.08
C LEU A 14 -0.87 -3.97 4.31
N ASP A 15 -0.53 -5.22 4.00
CA ASP A 15 -1.37 -6.17 3.23
C ASP A 15 -1.96 -5.51 1.96
N LEU A 16 -1.08 -4.83 1.22
CA LEU A 16 -1.43 -4.21 -0.04
C LEU A 16 -1.40 -5.29 -1.12
N GLU A 17 -2.57 -5.62 -1.68
CA GLU A 17 -2.74 -6.63 -2.74
C GLU A 17 -2.00 -6.25 -4.04
N ASP A 18 -1.70 -4.96 -4.21
CA ASP A 18 -1.09 -4.41 -5.42
C ASP A 18 0.45 -4.44 -5.31
N ASN A 19 1.10 -5.18 -6.22
CA ASN A 19 2.56 -5.35 -6.23
C ASN A 19 3.33 -4.08 -6.65
N GLU A 20 2.66 -3.08 -7.23
CA GLU A 20 3.25 -1.82 -7.72
C GLU A 20 2.58 -0.60 -7.07
N VAL A 21 2.78 -0.45 -5.77
CA VAL A 21 2.38 0.74 -5.00
C VAL A 21 3.58 1.64 -4.73
N ILE A 22 3.37 2.95 -4.89
CA ILE A 22 4.32 4.00 -4.57
C ILE A 22 3.78 4.86 -3.43
N ILE A 23 4.64 5.30 -2.52
CA ILE A 23 4.29 6.33 -1.54
C ILE A 23 4.47 7.67 -2.24
N SER A 24 3.38 8.36 -2.56
CA SER A 24 3.41 9.65 -3.24
C SER A 24 3.61 10.82 -2.28
N ASP A 25 3.17 10.68 -1.02
CA ASP A 25 3.34 11.70 0.00
C ASP A 25 3.48 11.13 1.41
N ILE A 26 4.22 11.84 2.26
CA ILE A 26 4.36 11.58 3.69
C ILE A 26 4.17 12.89 4.45
N SER A 27 3.08 12.98 5.21
CA SER A 27 2.79 14.13 6.07
C SER A 27 2.93 13.73 7.54
N ILE A 28 3.48 14.61 8.36
CA ILE A 28 3.60 14.41 9.80
C ILE A 28 2.89 15.56 10.51
N GLN A 29 1.89 15.25 11.32
CA GLN A 29 1.14 16.21 12.14
C GLN A 29 1.13 15.73 13.59
N GLY A 30 1.90 16.40 14.44
CA GLY A 30 2.10 16.01 15.83
C GLY A 30 2.70 14.60 15.91
N ASN A 31 1.96 13.67 16.52
CA ASN A 31 2.37 12.27 16.65
C ASN A 31 1.73 11.35 15.58
N THR A 32 1.17 11.91 14.51
CA THR A 32 0.53 11.16 13.42
C THR A 32 1.32 11.32 12.13
N LYS A 33 1.64 10.21 11.48
CA LYS A 33 2.18 10.13 10.12
C LYS A 33 1.07 9.67 9.17
N THR A 34 0.80 10.46 8.15
CA THR A 34 -0.12 10.14 7.08
C THR A 34 0.68 9.79 5.83
N LEU A 35 0.47 8.60 5.29
CA LEU A 35 1.07 8.15 4.03
C LEU A 35 0.02 8.18 2.93
N THR A 36 0.32 8.84 1.83
CA THR A 36 -0.50 8.73 0.61
C THR A 36 0.13 7.67 -0.29
N ILE A 37 -0.64 6.66 -0.66
CA ILE A 37 -0.20 5.57 -1.54
C ILE A 37 -0.96 5.64 -2.85
N GLU A 38 -0.21 5.52 -3.95
CA GLU A 38 -0.74 5.51 -5.31
C GLU A 38 -0.27 4.27 -6.06
N THR A 39 -1.07 3.86 -7.04
CA THR A 39 -0.71 2.82 -8.01
C THR A 39 -0.52 3.48 -9.37
N VAL A 40 0.50 3.07 -10.11
CA VAL A 40 0.70 3.56 -11.48
C VAL A 40 -0.50 3.13 -12.34
N PRO A 41 -1.17 4.05 -13.06
CA PRO A 41 -2.29 3.68 -13.91
C PRO A 41 -1.80 2.80 -15.06
N SER A 42 -2.14 1.52 -15.01
CA SER A 42 -1.85 0.57 -16.07
C SER A 42 -3.15 -0.07 -16.57
N ALA A 43 -3.18 -0.43 -17.86
CA ALA A 43 -4.34 -1.08 -18.44
C ALA A 43 -4.33 -2.56 -18.04
N HIS A 44 -5.22 -2.93 -17.11
CA HIS A 44 -5.48 -4.32 -16.78
C HIS A 44 -6.62 -4.88 -17.64
N PHE A 45 -6.51 -6.15 -18.01
CA PHE A 45 -7.52 -6.86 -18.80
C PHE A 45 -7.92 -8.14 -18.07
N CYS A 46 -9.20 -8.48 -18.10
CA CYS A 46 -9.69 -9.70 -17.48
C CYS A 46 -9.13 -10.93 -18.23
N PRO A 47 -8.45 -11.87 -17.56
CA PRO A 47 -7.88 -13.04 -18.22
C PRO A 47 -8.94 -14.00 -18.77
N SER A 48 -10.18 -13.93 -18.29
CA SER A 48 -11.27 -14.81 -18.75
C SER A 48 -12.02 -14.27 -19.97
N CYS A 49 -12.17 -12.95 -20.11
CA CYS A 49 -13.03 -12.35 -21.14
C CYS A 49 -12.35 -11.25 -21.96
N GLY A 50 -11.12 -10.84 -21.63
CA GLY A 50 -10.33 -9.87 -22.41
C GLY A 50 -10.78 -8.42 -22.30
N TYR A 51 -11.87 -8.11 -21.58
CA TYR A 51 -12.32 -6.73 -21.38
C TYR A 51 -11.39 -5.93 -20.47
N LYS A 52 -11.25 -4.64 -20.76
CA LYS A 52 -10.48 -3.70 -19.94
C LYS A 52 -11.12 -3.56 -18.56
N MET A 53 -10.33 -3.78 -17.52
CA MET A 53 -10.74 -3.59 -16.14
C MET A 53 -10.58 -2.11 -15.76
N HIS A 54 -11.61 -1.55 -15.14
CA HIS A 54 -11.58 -0.21 -14.58
C HIS A 54 -11.12 -0.26 -13.12
N SER A 55 -10.52 0.84 -12.64
CA SER A 55 -10.13 0.94 -11.23
C SER A 55 -11.36 0.89 -10.33
N ARG A 56 -11.18 0.42 -9.09
CA ARG A 56 -12.25 0.36 -8.07
C ARG A 56 -12.51 1.70 -7.39
N GLY A 57 -11.87 2.78 -7.84
CA GLY A 57 -11.90 4.08 -7.18
C GLY A 57 -11.04 4.12 -5.90
N VAL A 58 -11.21 5.19 -5.11
CA VAL A 58 -10.49 5.40 -3.85
C VAL A 58 -11.02 4.45 -2.79
N LYS A 59 -10.13 3.73 -2.10
CA LYS A 59 -10.47 2.80 -1.02
C LYS A 59 -9.83 3.27 0.28
N ASN A 60 -10.66 3.67 1.25
CA ASN A 60 -10.20 3.96 2.60
C ASN A 60 -9.95 2.64 3.33
N ARG A 61 -8.75 2.46 3.92
CA ARG A 61 -8.39 1.26 4.69
C ARG A 61 -8.14 1.64 6.14
N THR A 62 -8.64 0.85 7.09
CA THR A 62 -8.30 0.99 8.51
C THR A 62 -7.17 0.03 8.84
N ILE A 63 -6.09 0.55 9.42
CA ILE A 63 -4.92 -0.24 9.82
C ILE A 63 -5.22 -0.88 11.19
N ASN A 64 -5.13 -2.21 11.28
CA ASN A 64 -5.43 -2.93 12.52
C ASN A 64 -4.42 -2.66 13.66
N HIS A 65 -3.22 -2.14 13.35
CA HIS A 65 -2.20 -1.70 14.32
C HIS A 65 -1.52 -0.40 13.85
N PRO A 66 -2.16 0.76 14.06
CA PRO A 66 -1.65 2.02 13.55
C PRO A 66 -0.47 2.57 14.35
N ILE A 67 0.05 1.91 15.39
CA ILE A 67 1.16 2.44 16.19
C ILE A 67 2.49 1.88 15.68
N LEU A 68 3.35 2.78 15.20
CA LEU A 68 4.70 2.50 14.74
C LEU A 68 5.68 2.34 15.92
N GLN A 69 6.82 1.69 15.68
CA GLN A 69 7.84 1.45 16.71
C GLN A 69 8.50 2.73 17.24
N ASP A 70 8.39 3.84 16.52
CA ASP A 70 8.82 5.19 16.93
C ASP A 70 7.70 5.94 17.70
N ASN A 71 6.64 5.22 18.11
CA ASN A 71 5.47 5.71 18.84
C ASN A 71 4.55 6.64 18.04
N PHE A 72 4.77 6.81 16.74
CA PHE A 72 3.85 7.56 15.88
C PHE A 72 2.62 6.72 15.51
N SER A 73 1.47 7.38 15.35
CA SER A 73 0.27 6.80 14.74
C SER A 73 0.35 6.89 13.23
N LEU A 74 -0.02 5.84 12.52
CA LEU A 74 0.00 5.71 11.07
C LEU A 74 -1.43 5.79 10.54
N VAL A 75 -1.62 6.66 9.54
CA VAL A 75 -2.84 6.79 8.75
C VAL A 75 -2.49 6.60 7.27
N LEU A 76 -3.35 5.89 6.54
CA LEU A 76 -3.27 5.61 5.11
C LEU A 76 -4.46 6.22 4.37
#